data_AF-A0A183HTA8-F1
#
_entry.id   AF-A0A183HTA8-F1
#
_cell.length_a   1.000
_cell.length_b   1.000
_cell.length_c   1.000
_cell.angle_alpha   90.00
_cell.angle_beta   90.00
_cell.angle_gamma   90.00
#
_symmetry.space_group_name_H-M   'P 1'
#
loop_
_entity.id
_entity.type
_entity.pdbx_description
1 polymer ?
#
loop_
_entity_poly.entity_id
_entity_poly.type
_entity_poly.pdbx_seq_one_letter_code
_entity_poly.pdbx_strand_id
1 'polypeptide(L)'
;MRMLAHLSADPQLISLFLAEGDFFEIITNRWNINETLHLKVDRNKVKQLCYGIIYGMGATSLGKELGIQKQHAQQMIVSFFQQFPKVRTWMDKILTVCRNDKFVSTWLGRRRFLPQINGMLQTESAQAERQAINTCIQVSITYI
;
A
#
# COMPACT_ATOMS: atom_id res chain seq x y z
N MET A 1 -2.07 7.63 4.39
CA MET A 1 -2.10 6.48 5.32
C MET A 1 -3.27 6.52 6.30
N ARG A 2 -3.57 7.65 6.96
CA ARG A 2 -4.76 7.75 7.85
C ARG A 2 -6.08 7.37 7.15
N MET A 3 -6.30 7.86 5.93
CA MET A 3 -7.46 7.44 5.12
C MET A 3 -7.46 5.94 4.84
N LEU A 4 -6.31 5.33 4.58
CA LEU A 4 -6.23 3.88 4.39
C LEU A 4 -6.59 3.13 5.68
N ALA A 5 -6.11 3.59 6.83
CA ALA A 5 -6.48 3.04 8.13
C ALA A 5 -7.99 3.08 8.34
N HIS A 6 -8.62 4.21 8.02
CA HIS A 6 -10.07 4.39 8.08
C HIS A 6 -10.82 3.46 7.11
N LEU A 7 -10.45 3.47 5.83
CA LEU A 7 -11.12 2.71 4.76
C LEU A 7 -10.96 1.19 4.93
N SER A 8 -9.79 0.73 5.37
CA SER A 8 -9.55 -0.69 5.64
C SER A 8 -10.14 -1.16 6.98
N ALA A 9 -10.45 -0.23 7.88
CA ALA A 9 -10.87 -0.52 9.26
C ALA A 9 -9.92 -1.50 9.99
N ASP A 10 -8.63 -1.46 9.63
CA ASP A 10 -7.61 -2.34 10.19
C ASP A 10 -7.25 -1.88 11.62
N PRO A 11 -7.52 -2.68 12.66
CA PRO A 11 -7.35 -2.25 14.04
C PRO A 11 -5.88 -2.00 14.40
N GLN A 12 -4.94 -2.72 13.79
CA GLN A 12 -3.50 -2.54 14.03
C GLN A 12 -2.99 -1.27 13.35
N LEU A 13 -3.46 -0.99 12.13
CA LEU A 13 -3.10 0.25 11.45
C LEU A 13 -3.72 1.46 12.16
N ILE A 14 -4.98 1.35 12.60
CA ILE A 14 -5.66 2.39 13.37
C ILE A 14 -4.94 2.64 14.69
N SER A 15 -4.63 1.59 15.47
CA SER A 15 -3.94 1.74 16.76
C SER A 15 -2.58 2.41 16.61
N LEU A 16 -1.81 2.08 15.57
CA LEU A 16 -0.53 2.75 15.29
C LEU A 16 -0.69 4.23 14.91
N PHE A 17 -1.81 4.64 14.32
CA PHE A 17 -2.08 6.05 14.04
C PHE A 17 -2.68 6.83 15.22
N LEU A 18 -3.27 6.12 16.19
CA LEU A 18 -3.81 6.70 17.43
C LEU A 18 -2.79 6.76 18.56
N ALA A 19 -1.81 5.85 18.57
CA ALA A 19 -0.72 5.86 19.53
C ALA A 19 0.12 7.14 19.40
N GLU A 20 0.74 7.55 20.52
CA GLU A 20 1.73 8.62 20.49
C GLU A 20 2.98 8.16 19.72
N GLY A 21 3.32 8.89 18.65
CA GLY A 21 4.48 8.60 17.80
C GLY A 21 4.20 8.76 16.30
N ASP A 22 5.25 9.01 15.52
CA ASP A 22 5.14 9.02 14.06
C ASP A 22 5.12 7.58 13.52
N PHE A 23 4.04 7.19 12.85
CA PHE A 23 3.87 5.87 12.24
C PHE A 23 5.11 5.44 11.43
N PHE A 24 5.66 6.35 10.61
CA PHE A 24 6.77 5.98 9.74
C PHE A 24 8.08 5.88 10.53
N GLU A 25 8.27 6.67 11.57
CA GLU A 25 9.39 6.52 12.51
C GLU A 25 9.36 5.15 13.20
N ILE A 26 8.18 4.71 13.66
CA ILE A 26 8.02 3.38 14.27
C ILE A 26 8.41 2.27 13.28
N ILE A 27 7.95 2.36 12.02
CA ILE A 27 8.32 1.38 10.98
C ILE A 27 9.81 1.47 10.64
N THR A 28 10.39 2.66 10.60
CA THR A 28 11.83 2.89 10.36
C THR A 28 12.68 2.21 11.40
N ASN A 29 12.35 2.40 12.69
CA ASN A 29 13.05 1.75 13.78
C ASN A 29 12.95 0.22 13.69
N ARG A 30 11.76 -0.31 13.37
CA ARG A 30 11.58 -1.77 13.17
C ARG A 30 12.43 -2.31 12.02
N TRP A 31 12.58 -1.58 10.92
CA TRP A 31 13.38 -2.02 9.78
C TRP A 31 14.89 -1.93 10.06
N ASN A 32 15.33 -0.89 10.76
CA ASN A 32 16.75 -0.67 11.06
C ASN A 32 17.29 -1.58 12.18
N ILE A 33 16.44 -2.05 13.11
CA ILE A 33 16.85 -2.98 14.18
C ILE A 33 17.05 -4.41 13.64
N ASN A 34 16.55 -4.72 12.45
CA ASN A 34 16.71 -6.05 11.88
C ASN A 34 18.14 -6.25 11.36
N GLU A 35 18.99 -6.81 12.23
CA GLU A 35 20.42 -7.05 11.96
C GLU A 35 20.65 -7.88 10.69
N THR A 36 19.73 -8.79 10.35
CA THR A 36 19.85 -9.65 9.16
C THR A 36 19.75 -8.87 7.84
N LEU A 37 19.15 -7.68 7.85
CA LEU A 37 19.00 -6.84 6.66
C LEU A 37 20.19 -5.92 6.42
N HIS A 38 21.07 -5.71 7.42
CA HIS A 38 22.13 -4.70 7.42
C HIS A 38 21.66 -3.34 6.85
N LEU A 39 20.43 -2.98 7.18
CA LEU A 39 19.69 -1.90 6.52
C LEU A 39 19.71 -0.65 7.39
N LYS A 40 20.05 0.49 6.77
CA LYS A 40 19.87 1.82 7.37
C LYS A 40 19.04 2.67 6.41
N VAL A 41 17.79 2.93 6.78
CA VAL A 41 16.90 3.80 5.99
C VAL A 41 16.40 4.94 6.84
N ASP A 42 16.14 6.08 6.20
CA ASP A 42 15.48 7.21 6.84
C ASP A 42 13.95 7.10 6.78
N ARG A 43 13.29 7.88 7.63
CA ARG A 43 11.83 7.92 7.74
C ARG A 43 11.12 8.32 6.46
N ASN A 44 11.71 9.20 5.65
CA ASN A 44 11.10 9.64 4.40
C ASN A 44 11.13 8.53 3.34
N LYS A 45 12.23 7.75 3.30
CA LYS A 45 12.36 6.56 2.47
C LYS A 45 11.35 5.50 2.89
N VAL A 46 11.19 5.21 4.19
CA VAL A 46 10.13 4.30 4.67
C VAL A 46 8.77 4.77 4.22
N LYS A 47 8.46 6.06 4.37
CA LYS A 47 7.18 6.61 3.93
C LYS A 47 6.92 6.34 2.45
N GLN A 48 7.89 6.64 1.58
CA GLN A 48 7.78 6.35 0.14
C GLN A 48 7.56 4.87 -0.14
N LEU A 49 8.31 4.00 0.53
CA LEU A 49 8.24 2.55 0.33
C LEU A 49 6.94 1.94 0.85
N CYS A 50 6.42 2.36 2.01
CA CYS A 50 5.12 1.93 2.51
C CYS A 50 4.00 2.25 1.52
N TYR A 51 3.98 3.49 0.98
CA TYR A 51 3.05 3.84 -0.08
C TYR A 51 3.29 3.00 -1.35
N GLY A 52 4.55 2.78 -1.71
CA GLY A 52 4.93 1.85 -2.77
C GLY A 52 4.29 0.47 -2.61
N ILE A 53 4.46 -0.16 -1.45
CA ILE A 53 3.92 -1.49 -1.13
C ILE A 53 2.39 -1.51 -1.25
N ILE A 54 1.71 -0.50 -0.71
CA ILE A 54 0.24 -0.34 -0.81
C ILE A 54 -0.21 -0.16 -2.27
N TYR A 55 0.61 0.48 -3.09
CA TYR A 55 0.36 0.66 -4.52
C TYR A 55 1.00 -0.44 -5.37
N GLY A 56 1.22 -1.64 -4.81
CA GLY A 56 1.65 -2.80 -5.58
C GLY A 56 3.10 -2.74 -6.05
N MET A 57 3.98 -2.06 -5.33
CA MET A 57 5.43 -2.19 -5.51
C MET A 57 5.84 -3.64 -5.23
N GLY A 58 6.41 -4.30 -6.23
CA GLY A 58 6.89 -5.68 -6.09
C GLY A 58 8.21 -5.78 -5.34
N ALA A 59 8.54 -6.98 -4.86
CA ALA A 59 9.76 -7.27 -4.12
C ALA A 59 11.06 -6.90 -4.87
N THR A 60 11.08 -7.03 -6.20
CA THR A 60 12.24 -6.63 -7.01
C THR A 60 12.51 -5.13 -6.92
N SER A 61 11.46 -4.30 -7.05
CA SER A 61 11.59 -2.85 -6.95
C SER A 61 11.94 -2.42 -5.52
N LEU A 62 11.26 -3.00 -4.52
CA LEU A 62 11.55 -2.73 -3.12
C LEU A 62 13.00 -3.10 -2.74
N GLY A 63 13.48 -4.26 -3.19
CA GLY A 63 14.86 -4.70 -2.95
C GLY A 63 15.89 -3.76 -3.56
N LYS A 64 15.65 -3.27 -4.79
CA LYS A 64 16.49 -2.26 -5.43
C LYS A 64 16.53 -0.93 -4.66
N GLU A 65 15.37 -0.45 -4.21
CA GLU A 65 15.27 0.81 -3.47
C GLU A 65 15.91 0.75 -2.08
N LEU A 66 15.97 -0.43 -1.47
CA LEU A 66 16.55 -0.69 -0.15
C LEU A 66 17.99 -1.22 -0.20
N GLY A 67 18.50 -1.61 -1.36
CA GLY A 67 19.80 -2.26 -1.49
C GLY A 67 19.87 -3.68 -0.88
N ILE A 68 18.73 -4.37 -0.78
CA ILE A 68 18.63 -5.71 -0.18
C ILE A 68 18.26 -6.78 -1.21
N GLN A 69 18.50 -8.05 -0.87
CA GLN A 69 18.10 -9.17 -1.71
C GLN A 69 16.58 -9.23 -1.90
N LYS A 70 16.14 -9.66 -3.10
CA LYS A 70 14.72 -9.82 -3.45
C LYS A 70 13.95 -10.67 -2.42
N GLN A 71 14.58 -11.72 -1.88
CA GLN A 71 13.95 -12.60 -0.89
C GLN A 71 13.61 -11.85 0.41
N HIS A 72 14.52 -11.01 0.92
CA HIS A 72 14.28 -10.17 2.08
C HIS A 72 13.20 -9.12 1.81
N ALA A 73 13.24 -8.47 0.65
CA ALA A 73 12.19 -7.54 0.26
C ALA A 73 10.80 -8.21 0.18
N GLN A 74 10.74 -9.45 -0.33
CA GLN A 74 9.50 -10.23 -0.34
C GLN A 74 9.01 -10.53 1.07
N GLN A 75 9.89 -10.91 1.99
CA GLN A 75 9.55 -11.13 3.40
C GLN A 75 9.01 -9.85 4.06
N MET A 76 9.60 -8.69 3.76
CA MET A 76 9.10 -7.40 4.27
C MET A 76 7.70 -7.08 3.76
N ILE A 77 7.40 -7.31 2.48
CA ILE A 77 6.05 -7.12 1.92
C ILE A 77 5.05 -8.07 2.58
N VAL A 78 5.42 -9.34 2.73
CA VAL A 78 4.55 -10.35 3.36
C VAL A 78 4.27 -9.97 4.82
N SER A 79 5.32 -9.63 5.58
CA SER A 79 5.22 -9.21 6.98
C SER A 79 4.34 -7.96 7.13
N PHE A 80 4.48 -6.98 6.21
CA PHE A 80 3.64 -5.78 6.20
C PHE A 80 2.15 -6.12 6.07
N PHE A 81 1.77 -6.97 5.13
CA PHE A 81 0.36 -7.36 4.96
C PHE A 81 -0.13 -8.38 6.01
N GLN A 82 0.76 -9.15 6.63
CA GLN A 82 0.43 -9.98 7.80
C GLN A 82 0.13 -9.12 9.02
N GLN A 83 0.85 -8.01 9.19
CA GLN A 83 0.60 -7.05 10.26
C GLN A 83 -0.70 -6.26 10.05
N PHE A 84 -1.05 -5.97 8.80
CA PHE A 84 -2.25 -5.20 8.42
C PHE A 84 -3.18 -6.01 7.49
N PRO A 85 -3.76 -7.12 7.98
CA PRO A 85 -4.49 -8.06 7.12
C PRO A 85 -5.72 -7.43 6.47
N LYS A 86 -6.42 -6.50 7.15
CA LYS A 86 -7.62 -5.87 6.56
C LYS A 86 -7.29 -4.87 5.46
N VAL A 87 -6.06 -4.34 5.43
CA VAL A 87 -5.59 -3.52 4.30
C VAL A 87 -5.61 -4.33 3.02
N ARG A 88 -5.07 -5.56 3.06
CA ARG A 88 -5.08 -6.46 1.91
C ARG A 88 -6.50 -6.83 1.49
N THR A 89 -7.35 -7.23 2.44
CA THR A 89 -8.76 -7.55 2.17
C THR A 89 -9.51 -6.38 1.52
N TRP A 90 -9.28 -5.16 2.01
CA TRP A 90 -9.89 -3.97 1.44
C TRP A 90 -9.40 -3.71 0.01
N MET A 91 -8.10 -3.82 -0.25
CA MET A 91 -7.54 -3.67 -1.60
C MET A 91 -8.12 -4.71 -2.56
N ASP A 92 -8.15 -5.98 -2.16
CA ASP A 92 -8.67 -7.08 -2.99
C ASP A 92 -10.15 -6.86 -3.34
N LYS A 93 -10.94 -6.32 -2.40
CA LYS A 93 -12.34 -5.93 -2.65
C LYS A 93 -12.45 -4.85 -3.72
N ILE A 94 -11.65 -3.77 -3.61
CA ILE A 94 -11.64 -2.69 -4.60
C ILE A 94 -11.23 -3.21 -5.98
N LEU A 95 -10.18 -4.03 -6.06
CA LEU A 95 -9.72 -4.58 -7.32
C LEU A 95 -10.74 -5.55 -7.93
N THR A 96 -11.41 -6.37 -7.11
CA THR A 96 -12.49 -7.26 -7.58
C THR A 96 -13.64 -6.47 -8.20
N VAL A 97 -14.11 -5.43 -7.51
CA VAL A 97 -15.15 -4.53 -8.04
C VAL A 97 -14.68 -3.86 -9.32
N CYS A 98 -13.45 -3.33 -9.34
CA CYS A 98 -12.90 -2.69 -10.53
C CYS A 98 -12.79 -3.64 -11.73
N ARG A 99 -12.42 -4.91 -11.51
CA ARG A 99 -12.29 -5.92 -12.58
C ARG A 99 -13.64 -6.31 -13.18
N ASN A 100 -14.68 -6.36 -12.36
CA ASN A 100 -16.04 -6.67 -12.77
C ASN A 100 -16.69 -5.48 -13.48
N ASP A 101 -16.65 -4.30 -12.84
CA ASP A 101 -17.43 -3.14 -13.27
C ASP A 101 -16.66 -2.22 -14.22
N LYS A 102 -15.34 -2.41 -14.35
CA LYS A 102 -14.42 -1.56 -15.12
C LYS A 102 -14.34 -0.12 -14.62
N PHE A 103 -14.82 0.14 -13.41
CA PHE A 103 -14.65 1.43 -12.73
C PHE A 103 -14.51 1.23 -11.23
N VAL A 104 -13.96 2.24 -10.56
CA VAL A 104 -14.07 2.39 -9.11
C VAL A 104 -14.89 3.62 -8.77
N SER A 105 -15.58 3.57 -7.63
CA SER A 105 -16.30 4.72 -7.08
C SER A 105 -15.69 5.16 -5.75
N THR A 106 -15.63 6.46 -5.53
CA THR A 106 -15.26 7.04 -4.24
C THR A 106 -16.47 7.04 -3.31
N TRP A 107 -16.26 7.28 -2.02
CA TRP A 107 -17.35 7.39 -1.04
C TRP A 107 -18.36 8.51 -1.39
N LEU A 108 -17.92 9.55 -2.11
CA LEU A 108 -18.76 10.64 -2.63
C LEU A 108 -19.47 10.29 -3.95
N GLY A 109 -19.34 9.07 -4.45
CA GLY A 109 -19.98 8.62 -5.69
C GLY A 109 -19.26 9.02 -6.98
N ARG A 110 -18.10 9.70 -6.92
CA ARG A 110 -17.30 9.98 -8.12
C ARG A 110 -16.75 8.69 -8.69
N ARG A 111 -16.97 8.44 -9.98
CA ARG A 111 -16.50 7.23 -10.67
C ARG A 111 -15.25 7.51 -11.51
N ARG A 112 -14.33 6.54 -11.55
CA ARG A 112 -13.21 6.51 -12.48
C ARG A 112 -13.23 5.21 -13.24
N PHE A 113 -13.35 5.31 -14.57
CA PHE A 113 -13.30 4.16 -15.47
C PHE A 113 -11.86 3.72 -15.70
N LEU A 114 -11.64 2.41 -15.63
CA LEU A 114 -10.35 1.73 -15.73
C LEU A 114 -10.54 0.45 -16.58
N PRO A 115 -10.80 0.58 -17.90
CA PRO A 115 -11.07 -0.57 -18.76
C PRO A 115 -9.90 -1.56 -18.81
N GLN A 116 -8.67 -1.04 -18.70
CA GLN A 116 -7.42 -1.80 -18.81
C GLN A 116 -7.09 -2.64 -17.58
N ILE A 117 -7.97 -2.67 -16.57
CA ILE A 117 -7.84 -3.53 -15.40
C ILE A 117 -7.79 -5.04 -15.75
N ASN A 118 -8.40 -5.44 -16.87
CA ASN A 118 -8.27 -6.80 -17.44
C ASN A 118 -7.52 -6.79 -18.77
N GLY A 119 -6.64 -5.81 -18.99
CA GLY A 119 -5.80 -5.74 -20.18
C GLY A 119 -4.87 -6.96 -20.27
N MET A 120 -4.51 -7.36 -21.49
CA MET A 120 -3.60 -8.49 -21.73
C MET A 120 -2.16 -8.16 -21.29
N LEU A 121 -1.77 -6.88 -21.35
CA LEU A 121 -0.45 -6.43 -20.92
C LEU A 121 -0.43 -6.27 -19.40
N GLN A 122 0.46 -7.02 -18.74
CA GLN A 122 0.61 -6.98 -17.28
C GLN A 122 0.96 -5.58 -16.74
N THR A 123 1.67 -4.78 -17.54
CA THR A 123 2.02 -3.40 -17.18
C THR A 123 0.80 -2.49 -17.12
N GLU A 124 -0.14 -2.65 -18.05
CA GLU A 124 -1.37 -1.88 -18.13
C GLU A 124 -2.34 -2.26 -17.02
N SER A 125 -2.52 -3.55 -16.76
CA SER A 125 -3.37 -4.03 -15.67
C SER A 125 -2.82 -3.60 -14.32
N ALA A 126 -1.51 -3.74 -14.07
CA ALA A 126 -0.88 -3.25 -12.84
C ALA A 126 -1.00 -1.73 -12.68
N GLN A 127 -0.93 -0.96 -13.77
CA GLN A 127 -1.15 0.49 -13.73
C GLN A 127 -2.61 0.82 -13.40
N ALA A 128 -3.57 0.08 -13.97
CA ALA A 128 -4.98 0.25 -13.67
C ALA A 128 -5.30 -0.09 -12.20
N GLU A 129 -4.73 -1.17 -11.65
CA GLU A 129 -4.86 -1.55 -10.24
C GLU A 129 -4.34 -0.44 -9.32
N ARG A 130 -3.18 0.12 -9.62
CA ARG A 130 -2.63 1.29 -8.90
C ARG A 130 -3.56 2.48 -8.95
N GLN A 131 -4.13 2.78 -10.12
CA GLN A 131 -5.07 3.89 -10.27
C GLN A 131 -6.36 3.65 -9.50
N ALA A 132 -6.87 2.41 -9.45
CA ALA A 132 -8.06 2.02 -8.72
C ALA A 132 -7.89 2.32 -7.22
N ILE A 133 -6.82 1.78 -6.61
CA ILE A 133 -6.52 1.99 -5.19
C ILE A 133 -6.26 3.47 -4.89
N ASN A 134 -5.42 4.14 -5.70
CA ASN A 134 -5.14 5.58 -5.53
C ASN A 134 -6.41 6.43 -5.58
N THR A 135 -7.32 6.14 -6.50
CA THR A 135 -8.56 6.92 -6.64
C THR A 135 -9.43 6.80 -5.39
N CYS A 136 -9.55 5.61 -4.82
CA CYS A 136 -10.30 5.39 -3.58
C CYS A 136 -9.66 6.08 -2.36
N ILE A 137 -8.33 6.14 -2.29
CA ILE A 137 -7.62 6.78 -1.17
C ILE A 137 -7.58 8.31 -1.33
N GLN A 138 -7.20 8.82 -2.50
CA GLN A 138 -6.83 10.22 -2.73
C GLN A 138 -8.02 11.18 -2.73
N VAL A 139 -9.17 10.79 -3.28
CA VAL A 139 -10.35 11.68 -3.34
C VAL A 139 -10.99 11.89 -1.96
N SER A 140 -10.64 11.05 -0.99
CA SER A 140 -11.05 11.28 0.40
C SER A 140 -10.28 12.41 1.08
N ILE A 141 -9.11 12.80 0.56
CA ILE A 141 -8.26 13.85 1.14
C ILE A 141 -8.68 15.25 0.65
N THR A 142 -9.40 15.38 -0.46
CA THR A 142 -9.82 16.70 -0.99
C THR A 142 -10.93 17.36 -0.15
N TYR A 143 -11.46 16.68 0.87
CA TYR A 143 -12.61 17.15 1.66
C TYR A 143 -12.46 16.96 3.18
N ILE A 144 -11.26 16.71 3.69
CA ILE A 144 -10.90 16.74 5.13
C ILE A 144 -9.76 17.73 5.29
#